data_AF-A0AA39J5R8-F1
#
_entry.id   AF-A0AA39J5R8-F1
#
_cell.length_a   1.000
_cell.length_b   1.000
_cell.length_c   1.000
_cell.angle_alpha   90.00
_cell.angle_beta   90.00
_cell.angle_gamma   90.00
#
_symmetry.space_group_name_H-M   'P 1'
#
loop_
_entity.id
_entity.type
_entity.pdbx_description
1 polymer ?
#
loop_
_entity_poly.entity_id
_entity_poly.type
_entity_poly.pdbx_seq_one_letter_code
_entity_poly.pdbx_strand_id
1 'polypeptide(L)'
;MASASSTQATLVNDNIDTPKPKGRRLKLKKFTFLESHPLYDTHYISMRPDNERHVPNFVGGLLPRHDIGDREYYCTTMLTLFKPWRCGSDLKASEDTWDQTFISFAFEPWQIKLMCHFNLRYECLDAKDDYNAQLKQGDINPMQQFDTNWTTLD
;
A
#
# COMPACT_ATOMS: atom_id res chain seq x y z
N MET A 1 -60.87 -5.82 -2.75
CA MET A 1 -60.42 -5.65 -1.36
C MET A 1 -59.38 -6.72 -1.07
N ALA A 2 -58.11 -6.37 -1.15
CA ALA A 2 -57.01 -7.18 -0.65
C ALA A 2 -55.95 -6.21 -0.16
N SER A 3 -55.96 -5.97 1.16
CA SER A 3 -54.99 -5.13 1.84
C SER A 3 -53.64 -5.83 1.82
N ALA A 4 -52.65 -5.26 1.13
CA ALA A 4 -51.26 -5.68 1.25
C ALA A 4 -50.67 -4.98 2.49
N SER A 5 -50.37 -5.79 3.50
CA SER A 5 -49.83 -5.38 4.79
C SER A 5 -48.36 -4.99 4.64
N SER A 6 -48.01 -3.78 5.10
CA SER A 6 -46.65 -3.25 5.12
C SER A 6 -45.81 -4.01 6.14
N THR A 7 -44.95 -4.92 5.70
CA THR A 7 -43.95 -5.57 6.56
C THR A 7 -42.76 -4.64 6.78
N GLN A 8 -42.71 -4.01 7.95
CA GLN A 8 -41.53 -3.27 8.42
C GLN A 8 -40.33 -4.22 8.56
N ALA A 9 -39.20 -3.86 7.95
CA ALA A 9 -37.92 -4.49 8.21
C ALA A 9 -37.44 -4.09 9.61
N THR A 10 -37.42 -5.04 10.53
CA THR A 10 -36.83 -4.89 11.86
C THR A 10 -35.31 -4.75 11.73
N LEU A 11 -34.78 -3.58 12.07
CA LEU A 11 -33.35 -3.38 12.29
C LEU A 11 -32.94 -4.20 13.53
N VAL A 12 -32.29 -5.35 13.32
CA VAL A 12 -31.63 -6.07 14.40
C VAL A 12 -30.35 -5.30 14.73
N ASN A 13 -30.37 -4.63 15.87
CA ASN A 13 -29.23 -3.93 16.43
C ASN A 13 -28.30 -4.98 17.07
N ASP A 14 -27.36 -5.52 16.29
CA ASP A 14 -26.32 -6.43 16.79
C ASP A 14 -25.25 -5.67 17.58
N ASN A 15 -25.64 -5.05 18.70
CA ASN A 15 -24.70 -4.70 19.76
C ASN A 15 -24.38 -5.97 20.56
N ILE A 16 -23.66 -6.89 19.92
CA ILE A 16 -22.93 -7.93 20.64
C ILE A 16 -21.70 -7.24 21.21
N ASP A 17 -21.81 -6.80 22.46
CA ASP A 17 -20.68 -6.37 23.28
C ASP A 17 -19.80 -7.59 23.54
N THR A 18 -19.01 -7.96 22.53
CA THR A 18 -18.03 -9.03 22.66
C THR A 18 -16.94 -8.52 23.59
N PRO A 19 -16.65 -9.22 24.71
CA PRO A 19 -15.54 -8.83 25.56
C PRO A 19 -14.27 -8.89 24.72
N LYS A 20 -13.65 -7.72 24.46
CA LYS A 20 -12.35 -7.62 23.79
C LYS A 20 -11.41 -8.61 24.47
N PRO A 21 -10.92 -9.65 23.79
CA PRO A 21 -10.02 -10.60 24.41
C PRO A 21 -8.83 -9.80 24.93
N LYS A 22 -8.57 -9.87 26.24
CA LYS A 22 -7.39 -9.28 26.87
C LYS A 22 -6.19 -9.99 26.24
N GLY A 23 -5.68 -9.42 25.15
CA GLY A 23 -4.67 -10.03 24.30
C GLY A 23 -3.46 -10.39 25.14
N ARG A 24 -3.26 -11.69 25.36
CA ARG A 24 -2.03 -12.19 25.97
C ARG A 24 -0.91 -11.83 25.00
N ARG A 25 -0.01 -10.92 25.40
CA ARG A 25 1.15 -10.52 24.56
C ARG A 25 1.83 -11.78 24.04
N LEU A 26 1.86 -11.94 22.72
CA LEU A 26 2.53 -13.07 22.09
C LEU A 26 4.01 -13.02 22.49
N LYS A 27 4.55 -14.16 22.94
CA LYS A 27 5.98 -14.29 23.20
C LYS A 27 6.69 -14.32 21.85
N LEU A 28 7.16 -13.17 21.39
CA LEU A 28 7.89 -13.06 20.13
C LEU A 28 9.24 -13.77 20.25
N LYS A 29 9.62 -14.47 19.18
CA LYS A 29 10.97 -15.04 19.05
C LYS A 29 11.98 -13.89 18.99
N LYS A 30 13.00 -13.97 19.84
CA LYS A 30 14.11 -13.02 19.89
C LYS A 30 15.30 -13.58 19.12
N PHE A 31 15.97 -12.74 18.35
CA PHE A 31 17.17 -13.02 17.59
C PHE A 31 18.27 -12.06 18.06
N THR A 32 19.47 -12.56 18.31
CA THR A 32 20.62 -11.74 18.69
C THR A 32 21.30 -11.15 17.46
N PHE A 33 22.04 -10.06 17.63
CA PHE A 33 22.93 -9.58 16.59
C PHE A 33 24.11 -10.54 16.38
N LEU A 34 24.97 -10.25 15.41
CA LEU A 34 26.27 -10.92 15.28
C LEU A 34 27.19 -10.45 16.41
N GLU A 35 28.11 -11.31 16.88
CA GLU A 35 29.04 -11.00 17.97
C GLU A 35 29.87 -9.73 17.73
N SER A 36 30.17 -9.42 16.46
CA SER A 36 30.89 -8.21 16.08
C SER A 36 30.07 -6.91 16.14
N HIS A 37 28.76 -6.99 16.37
CA HIS A 37 27.88 -5.83 16.35
C HIS A 37 27.91 -5.11 17.72
N PRO A 38 28.02 -3.76 17.77
CA PRO A 38 28.10 -3.00 19.02
C PRO A 38 26.93 -3.23 20.00
N LEU A 39 25.79 -3.70 19.49
CA LEU A 39 24.58 -3.96 20.27
C LEU A 39 24.35 -5.45 20.58
N TYR A 40 25.32 -6.32 20.35
CA TYR A 40 25.20 -7.78 20.54
C TYR A 40 24.67 -8.15 21.93
N ASP A 41 25.30 -7.63 23.00
CA ASP A 41 24.95 -7.96 24.39
C ASP A 41 23.73 -7.18 24.91
N THR A 42 23.35 -6.09 24.26
CA THR A 42 22.38 -5.12 24.80
C THR A 42 21.01 -5.18 24.13
N HIS A 43 20.92 -5.64 22.87
CA HIS A 43 19.70 -5.59 22.08
C HIS A 43 19.38 -6.92 21.41
N TYR A 44 18.12 -7.11 21.07
CA TYR A 44 17.64 -8.22 20.28
C TYR A 44 16.64 -7.75 19.23
N ILE A 45 16.56 -8.49 18.13
CA ILE A 45 15.56 -8.32 17.08
C ILE A 45 14.40 -9.26 17.40
N SER A 46 13.17 -8.80 17.20
CA SER A 46 11.98 -9.63 17.35
C SER A 46 11.11 -9.51 16.11
N MET A 47 10.77 -10.65 15.51
CA MET A 47 9.86 -10.67 14.36
C MET A 47 8.41 -10.66 14.83
N ARG A 48 7.62 -9.74 14.27
CA ARG A 48 6.18 -9.68 14.52
C ARG A 48 5.44 -10.72 13.68
N PRO A 49 4.40 -11.36 14.22
CA PRO A 49 3.52 -12.21 13.43
C PRO A 49 2.76 -11.38 12.39
N ASP A 50 2.26 -12.05 11.36
CA ASP A 50 1.63 -11.39 10.21
C ASP A 50 0.43 -10.53 10.57
N ASN A 51 -0.34 -10.92 11.59
CA ASN A 51 -1.49 -10.19 12.10
C ASN A 51 -1.13 -8.95 12.97
N GLU A 52 0.14 -8.77 13.34
CA GLU A 52 0.66 -7.60 14.05
C GLU A 52 1.68 -6.82 13.20
N ARG A 53 1.69 -7.02 11.88
CA ARG A 53 2.61 -6.29 10.99
C ARG A 53 2.29 -4.80 11.02
N HIS A 54 3.33 -4.00 11.19
CA HIS A 54 3.25 -2.57 11.01
C HIS A 54 3.44 -2.22 9.53
N VAL A 55 2.72 -1.18 9.08
CA VAL A 55 2.92 -0.61 7.75
C VAL A 55 3.93 0.53 7.88
N PRO A 56 5.08 0.45 7.19
CA PRO A 56 6.03 1.55 7.15
C PRO A 56 5.38 2.82 6.59
N ASN A 57 5.56 3.94 7.27
CA ASN A 57 5.14 5.25 6.78
C ASN A 57 6.38 6.01 6.29
N PHE A 58 6.44 6.30 4.98
CA PHE A 58 7.58 7.00 4.39
C PHE A 58 7.49 8.50 4.66
N VAL A 59 8.54 9.06 5.27
CA VAL A 59 8.66 10.49 5.59
C VAL A 59 9.75 11.11 4.72
N GLY A 60 9.49 12.27 4.10
CA GLY A 60 10.49 13.02 3.33
C GLY A 60 10.28 13.07 1.81
N GLY A 61 9.19 12.51 1.29
CA GLY A 61 8.85 12.58 -0.13
C GLY A 61 7.99 11.40 -0.56
N LEU A 62 7.50 11.47 -1.79
CA LEU A 62 6.81 10.35 -2.41
C LEU A 62 7.82 9.40 -3.05
N LEU A 63 7.53 8.09 -3.03
CA LEU A 63 8.35 7.09 -3.72
C LEU A 63 8.30 7.32 -5.24
N PRO A 64 9.38 7.04 -5.98
CA PRO A 64 9.39 7.26 -7.43
C PRO A 64 8.30 6.44 -8.13
N ARG A 65 7.73 7.03 -9.18
CA ARG A 65 6.77 6.37 -10.07
C ARG A 65 7.49 5.35 -10.95
N HIS A 66 6.77 4.30 -11.36
CA HIS A 66 7.35 3.30 -12.26
C HIS A 66 7.20 3.68 -13.74
N ASP A 67 6.21 4.52 -14.07
CA ASP A 67 5.76 4.83 -15.43
C ASP A 67 6.41 6.10 -15.98
N ILE A 68 6.74 7.06 -15.12
CA ILE A 68 7.29 8.36 -15.49
C ILE A 68 8.49 8.70 -14.60
N GLY A 69 9.49 9.35 -15.19
CA GLY A 69 10.63 9.93 -14.47
C GLY A 69 11.93 9.14 -14.66
N ASP A 70 12.80 9.19 -13.66
CA ASP A 70 14.11 8.55 -13.69
C ASP A 70 14.01 7.07 -13.31
N ARG A 71 14.23 6.22 -14.33
CA ARG A 71 14.21 4.76 -14.20
C ARG A 71 15.32 4.23 -13.30
N GLU A 72 16.52 4.77 -13.39
CA GLU A 72 17.65 4.32 -12.55
C GLU A 72 17.37 4.65 -11.08
N TYR A 73 16.80 5.81 -10.81
CA TYR A 73 16.37 6.20 -9.45
C TYR A 73 15.24 5.30 -8.92
N TYR A 74 14.26 4.97 -9.76
CA TYR A 74 13.21 4.00 -9.41
C TYR A 74 13.82 2.64 -9.05
N CYS A 75 14.66 2.08 -9.91
CA CYS A 75 15.31 0.80 -9.71
C CYS A 75 16.15 0.76 -8.43
N THR A 76 16.96 1.79 -8.19
CA THR A 76 17.75 1.94 -6.96
C THR A 76 16.86 1.94 -5.72
N THR A 77 15.75 2.69 -5.76
CA THR A 77 14.82 2.81 -4.62
C THR A 77 14.18 1.47 -4.30
N MET A 78 13.70 0.74 -5.32
CA MET A 78 13.04 -0.55 -5.12
C MET A 78 14.01 -1.64 -4.65
N LEU A 79 15.24 -1.66 -5.19
CA LEU A 79 16.30 -2.54 -4.69
C LEU A 79 16.63 -2.24 -3.23
N THR A 80 16.74 -0.96 -2.85
CA THR A 80 17.01 -0.55 -1.46
C THR A 80 15.94 -1.03 -0.48
N LEU A 81 14.68 -1.11 -0.92
CA LEU A 81 13.56 -1.55 -0.07
C LEU A 81 13.44 -3.07 0.04
N PHE A 82 13.72 -3.82 -1.04
CA PHE A 82 13.34 -5.23 -1.14
C PHE A 82 14.50 -6.20 -1.27
N LYS A 83 15.67 -5.77 -1.76
CA LYS A 83 16.87 -6.59 -1.78
C LYS A 83 17.56 -6.47 -0.42
N PRO A 84 17.96 -7.56 0.25
CA PRO A 84 18.74 -7.46 1.49
C PRO A 84 20.12 -6.85 1.23
N TRP A 85 20.55 -5.87 2.04
CA TRP A 85 21.86 -5.23 1.92
C TRP A 85 22.40 -4.76 3.27
N ARG A 86 23.71 -4.66 3.38
CA ARG A 86 24.46 -4.02 4.48
C ARG A 86 25.36 -2.90 3.97
N CYS A 87 25.81 -2.99 2.72
CA CYS A 87 26.56 -1.94 2.03
C CYS A 87 26.07 -1.77 0.58
N GLY A 88 26.50 -0.69 -0.08
CA GLY A 88 26.07 -0.38 -1.45
C GLY A 88 26.46 -1.46 -2.49
N SER A 89 27.57 -2.17 -2.28
CA SER A 89 27.99 -3.26 -3.16
C SER A 89 27.08 -4.48 -3.09
N ASP A 90 26.32 -4.67 -1.99
CA ASP A 90 25.29 -5.72 -1.94
C ASP A 90 24.14 -5.41 -2.89
N LEU A 91 23.87 -4.12 -3.13
CA LEU A 91 22.75 -3.67 -3.97
C LEU A 91 23.05 -3.81 -5.46
N LYS A 92 24.26 -3.44 -5.92
CA LYS A 92 24.63 -3.41 -7.34
C LYS A 92 26.13 -3.66 -7.52
N ALA A 93 26.51 -4.44 -8.53
CA ALA A 93 27.90 -4.54 -8.94
C ALA A 93 28.39 -3.22 -9.55
N SER A 94 29.70 -2.97 -9.51
CA SER A 94 30.27 -1.73 -10.07
C SER A 94 29.96 -1.58 -11.56
N GLU A 95 29.98 -2.69 -12.29
CA GLU A 95 29.85 -2.73 -13.75
C GLU A 95 28.39 -2.66 -14.24
N ASP A 96 27.43 -3.01 -13.38
CA ASP A 96 26.01 -3.09 -13.74
C ASP A 96 25.32 -1.72 -13.66
N THR A 97 24.26 -1.53 -14.43
CA THR A 97 23.29 -0.43 -14.21
C THR A 97 22.24 -0.83 -13.17
N TRP A 98 21.54 0.14 -12.59
CA TRP A 98 20.48 -0.16 -11.62
C TRP A 98 19.32 -0.92 -12.26
N ASP A 99 18.94 -0.57 -13.49
CA ASP A 99 17.90 -1.28 -14.23
C ASP A 99 18.28 -2.74 -14.52
N GLN A 100 19.52 -3.01 -14.94
CA GLN A 100 19.99 -4.39 -15.14
C GLN A 100 19.93 -5.21 -13.85
N THR A 101 20.44 -4.68 -12.74
CA THR A 101 20.37 -5.38 -11.46
C THR A 101 18.93 -5.57 -11.00
N PHE A 102 18.06 -4.57 -11.22
CA PHE A 102 16.64 -4.65 -10.92
C PHE A 102 15.95 -5.79 -11.68
N ILE A 103 16.16 -5.89 -13.00
CA ILE A 103 15.57 -6.95 -13.83
C ILE A 103 16.10 -8.33 -13.42
N SER A 104 17.38 -8.43 -13.06
CA SER A 104 18.01 -9.68 -12.65
C SER A 104 17.56 -10.18 -11.27
N PHE A 105 17.11 -9.27 -10.39
CA PHE A 105 16.74 -9.61 -9.03
C PHE A 105 15.34 -10.23 -8.99
N ALA A 106 15.25 -11.43 -8.42
CA ALA A 106 13.99 -12.14 -8.26
C ALA A 106 13.19 -11.55 -7.09
N PHE A 107 12.30 -10.62 -7.39
CA PHE A 107 11.33 -10.12 -6.41
C PHE A 107 10.26 -11.16 -6.12
N GLU A 108 9.89 -11.27 -4.85
CA GLU A 108 8.77 -12.10 -4.43
C GLU A 108 7.44 -11.51 -4.97
N PRO A 109 6.42 -12.34 -5.28
CA PRO A 109 5.16 -11.86 -5.84
C PRO A 109 4.47 -10.78 -4.99
N TRP A 110 4.59 -10.87 -3.66
CA TRP A 110 4.04 -9.88 -2.75
C TRP A 110 4.80 -8.55 -2.79
N GLN A 111 6.10 -8.57 -3.06
CA GLN A 111 6.91 -7.35 -3.23
C GLN A 111 6.51 -6.63 -4.51
N ILE A 112 6.37 -7.37 -5.61
CA ILE A 112 5.87 -6.83 -6.89
C ILE A 112 4.50 -6.17 -6.69
N LYS A 113 3.59 -6.84 -5.97
CA LYS A 113 2.28 -6.27 -5.63
C LYS A 113 2.38 -4.97 -4.84
N LEU A 114 3.29 -4.88 -3.86
CA LEU A 114 3.54 -3.61 -3.14
C LEU A 114 4.05 -2.52 -4.06
N MET A 115 4.95 -2.86 -4.98
CA MET A 115 5.50 -1.90 -5.95
C MET A 115 4.39 -1.31 -6.84
N CYS A 116 3.45 -2.13 -7.29
CA CYS A 116 2.25 -1.65 -7.99
C CYS A 116 1.42 -0.70 -7.11
N HIS A 117 1.22 -1.04 -5.83
CA HIS A 117 0.47 -0.17 -4.91
C HIS A 117 1.17 1.17 -4.64
N PHE A 118 2.49 1.27 -4.77
CA PHE A 118 3.19 2.55 -4.66
C PHE A 118 2.78 3.54 -5.77
N ASN A 119 2.36 3.02 -6.94
CA ASN A 119 1.90 3.86 -8.05
C ASN A 119 0.46 4.37 -7.87
N LEU A 120 -0.37 3.66 -7.10
CA LEU A 120 -1.80 3.95 -6.92
C LEU A 120 -2.08 5.41 -6.51
N ARG A 121 -1.26 5.97 -5.63
CA ARG A 121 -1.43 7.37 -5.20
C ARG A 121 -1.28 8.34 -6.37
N TYR A 122 -0.36 8.07 -7.28
CA TYR A 122 -0.13 8.90 -8.45
C TYR A 122 -1.27 8.76 -9.46
N GLU A 123 -1.75 7.55 -9.69
CA GLU A 123 -2.93 7.29 -10.54
C GLU A 123 -4.16 8.07 -10.04
N CYS A 124 -4.38 8.12 -8.72
CA CYS A 124 -5.46 8.93 -8.15
C CYS A 124 -5.25 10.45 -8.32
N LEU A 125 -4.00 10.93 -8.22
CA LEU A 125 -3.68 12.34 -8.41
C LEU A 125 -3.88 12.75 -9.88
N ASP A 126 -3.37 11.94 -10.79
CA ASP A 126 -3.52 12.15 -12.24
C ASP A 126 -5.00 12.15 -12.63
N ALA A 127 -5.79 11.16 -12.17
CA ALA A 127 -7.22 11.10 -12.46
C ALA A 127 -7.98 12.34 -11.95
N LYS A 128 -7.60 12.87 -10.78
CA LYS A 128 -8.16 14.13 -10.26
C LYS A 128 -7.78 15.31 -11.14
N ASP A 129 -6.52 15.40 -11.54
CA ASP A 129 -6.02 16.54 -12.30
C ASP A 129 -6.57 16.54 -13.73
N ASP A 130 -6.70 15.36 -14.35
CA ASP A 130 -7.38 15.14 -15.63
C ASP A 130 -8.85 15.58 -15.56
N TYR A 131 -9.57 15.16 -14.52
CA TYR A 131 -10.95 15.60 -14.30
C TYR A 131 -11.05 17.13 -14.17
N ASN A 132 -10.16 17.74 -13.39
CA ASN A 132 -10.12 19.20 -13.23
C ASN A 132 -9.77 19.93 -14.54
N ALA A 133 -8.89 19.35 -15.37
CA ALA A 133 -8.53 19.91 -16.67
C ALA A 133 -9.72 19.89 -17.64
N GLN A 134 -10.44 18.77 -17.70
CA GLN A 134 -11.65 18.61 -18.51
C GLN A 134 -12.78 19.56 -18.06
N LEU A 135 -12.96 19.79 -16.76
CA LEU A 135 -13.89 20.81 -16.25
C LEU A 135 -13.54 22.23 -16.73
N LYS A 136 -12.26 22.57 -16.77
CA LYS A 136 -11.80 23.89 -17.25
C LYS A 136 -11.94 24.05 -18.75
N GLN A 137 -11.82 22.96 -19.50
CA GLN A 137 -11.99 22.94 -20.97
C GLN A 137 -13.47 23.01 -21.39
N GLY A 138 -14.40 22.79 -20.44
CA GLY A 138 -15.84 22.76 -20.71
C GLY A 138 -16.32 21.40 -21.24
N ASP A 139 -15.47 20.38 -21.18
CA ASP A 139 -15.75 19.04 -21.72
C ASP A 139 -16.67 18.20 -20.80
N ILE A 140 -16.82 18.60 -19.53
CA ILE A 140 -17.72 17.94 -18.58
C ILE A 140 -18.55 18.99 -17.83
N ASN A 141 -19.87 18.81 -17.81
CA ASN A 141 -20.77 19.55 -16.94
C ASN A 141 -21.14 18.69 -15.71
N PRO A 142 -20.60 18.97 -14.52
CA PRO A 142 -20.80 18.13 -13.34
C PRO A 142 -22.26 18.08 -12.86
N MET A 143 -23.12 19.02 -13.31
CA MET A 143 -24.55 18.98 -13.02
C MET A 143 -25.35 17.98 -13.88
N GLN A 144 -24.85 17.53 -15.04
CA GLN A 144 -25.63 16.65 -15.92
C GLN A 144 -25.44 15.16 -15.66
N GLN A 145 -24.45 14.74 -14.86
CA GLN A 145 -24.19 13.32 -14.59
C GLN A 145 -25.04 12.71 -13.46
N PHE A 146 -25.66 13.53 -12.61
CA PHE A 146 -26.46 13.03 -11.48
C PHE A 146 -27.95 12.82 -11.83
N ASP A 147 -28.44 13.33 -12.97
CA ASP A 147 -29.88 13.42 -13.26
C ASP A 147 -30.44 12.41 -14.27
N THR A 148 -29.62 11.55 -14.90
CA THR A 148 -30.11 10.73 -16.03
C THR A 148 -30.55 9.30 -15.69
N ASN A 149 -30.38 8.83 -14.44
CA ASN A 149 -30.61 7.41 -14.11
C ASN A 149 -31.82 7.13 -13.18
N TRP A 150 -32.57 8.16 -12.76
CA TRP A 150 -33.76 7.99 -11.90
C TRP A 150 -35.09 8.30 -12.60
N THR A 151 -35.05 8.83 -13.83
CA THR A 151 -36.23 9.27 -14.59
C THR A 151 -36.74 8.25 -15.62
N THR A 152 -36.32 6.98 -15.55
CA THR A 152 -36.82 5.92 -16.46
C THR A 152 -37.13 4.61 -15.73
N LEU A 153 -37.94 4.73 -14.67
CA LEU A 153 -38.70 3.62 -14.10
C LEU A 153 -40.19 3.99 -14.21
N ASP A 154 -40.72 3.94 -15.44
CA ASP A 154 -42.15 3.84 -15.73
C ASP A 154 -42.39 2.50 -16.46
#